data_AF-A0A031FPP5-F1
#
_entry.id   AF-A0A031FPP5-F1
#
_cell.length_a   1.000
_cell.length_b   1.000
_cell.length_c   1.000
_cell.angle_alpha   90.00
_cell.angle_beta   90.00
_cell.angle_gamma   90.00
#
_symmetry.space_group_name_H-M   'P 1'
#
loop_
_entity.id
_entity.type
_entity.pdbx_description
1 polymer ?
#
loop_
_entity_poly.entity_id
_entity_poly.type
_entity_poly.pdbx_seq_one_letter_code
_entity_poly.pdbx_strand_id
1 'polypeptide(L)'
;MASPFSWTPSTPEPPKLITPLTRGNLLDWLALSGHSWAGRMEDAGFLSRIYDLSELGSTDYRFQDAAGDIWQHRTNNYDWDDDWVFTDARFKLRDGSDENLLGFLVETVHPVVRRDQTEADTLVRAYNDTLRPDGFEIVETSRMGDRSVYGWRRIAAVRAPSASALREHPDLADKAVLIQHLDRIQRDLNEDPSAAISSSKNLLETLCKIVLTDRGVEYAPSEDLPGLFAKVAAELSINADSVPDDARGSDSIRKMMRTLTTTVQAVAEARNSTLGDGHGGEHESPAEPRHARLVYNATTAVAEFIVDTWTA
;
A
#
# COMPACT_ATOMS: atom_id res chain seq x y z
N MET A 1 -49.14 -12.08 18.84
CA MET A 1 -47.94 -12.68 18.22
C MET A 1 -46.97 -11.53 17.98
N ALA A 2 -45.89 -11.45 18.76
CA ALA A 2 -44.89 -10.40 18.64
C ALA A 2 -43.83 -10.82 17.61
N SER A 3 -43.53 -9.96 16.64
CA SER A 3 -42.48 -10.20 15.64
C SER A 3 -41.10 -10.17 16.31
N PRO A 4 -40.21 -11.12 16.01
CA PRO A 4 -38.86 -11.11 16.54
C PRO A 4 -38.02 -10.04 15.82
N PHE A 5 -37.43 -9.14 16.62
CA PHE A 5 -36.47 -8.14 16.18
C PHE A 5 -35.20 -8.88 15.69
N SER A 6 -34.96 -8.91 14.39
CA SER A 6 -33.74 -9.48 13.81
C SER A 6 -32.62 -8.44 13.91
N TRP A 7 -31.78 -8.53 14.93
CA TRP A 7 -30.51 -7.82 14.99
C TRP A 7 -29.52 -8.49 14.02
N THR A 8 -29.21 -7.84 12.91
CA THR A 8 -28.05 -8.18 12.09
C THR A 8 -26.85 -7.43 12.65
N PRO A 9 -25.77 -8.10 13.08
CA PRO A 9 -24.53 -7.41 13.41
C PRO A 9 -24.03 -6.66 12.17
N SER A 10 -23.95 -5.34 12.28
CA SER A 10 -23.23 -4.52 11.31
C SER A 10 -21.78 -5.01 11.26
N THR A 11 -21.30 -5.37 10.07
CA THR A 11 -19.88 -5.64 9.83
C THR A 11 -19.08 -4.45 10.40
N PRO A 12 -18.09 -4.67 11.28
CA PRO A 12 -17.30 -3.58 11.81
C PRO A 12 -16.65 -2.83 10.65
N GLU A 13 -16.77 -1.50 10.64
CA GLU A 13 -16.06 -0.68 9.66
C GLU A 13 -14.55 -0.96 9.78
N PRO A 14 -13.83 -1.06 8.65
CA PRO A 14 -12.39 -1.27 8.68
C PRO A 14 -11.71 -0.18 9.52
N PRO A 15 -10.62 -0.53 10.24
CA PRO A 15 -9.93 0.44 11.08
C PRO A 15 -9.41 1.60 10.24
N LYS A 16 -9.69 2.82 10.69
CA LYS A 16 -9.16 4.05 10.08
C LYS A 16 -7.67 4.12 10.32
N LEU A 17 -6.91 4.24 9.24
CA LEU A 17 -5.45 4.27 9.24
C LEU A 17 -4.93 5.71 9.22
N ILE A 18 -5.71 6.65 8.66
CA ILE A 18 -5.41 8.09 8.76
C ILE A 18 -5.84 8.60 10.12
N THR A 19 -4.87 9.05 10.91
CA THR A 19 -5.08 9.47 12.30
C THR A 19 -5.90 10.75 12.38
N PRO A 20 -6.67 10.98 13.47
CA PRO A 20 -7.43 12.22 13.65
C PRO A 20 -6.56 13.49 13.56
N LEU A 21 -5.29 13.40 13.99
CA LEU A 21 -4.32 14.49 13.88
C LEU A 21 -4.01 14.81 12.42
N THR A 22 -3.71 13.79 11.60
CA THR A 22 -3.47 13.94 10.17
C THR A 22 -4.68 14.53 9.45
N ARG A 23 -5.89 14.05 9.77
CA ARG A 23 -7.14 14.58 9.22
C ARG A 23 -7.31 16.06 9.56
N GLY A 24 -7.10 16.42 10.83
CA GLY A 24 -7.15 17.81 11.30
C GLY A 24 -6.15 18.68 10.55
N ASN A 25 -4.88 18.29 10.52
CA ASN A 25 -3.82 19.04 9.85
C ASN A 25 -4.10 19.27 8.36
N LEU A 26 -4.66 18.28 7.64
CA LEU A 26 -5.01 18.40 6.23
C LEU A 26 -6.10 19.47 6.00
N LEU A 27 -7.18 19.39 6.78
CA LEU A 27 -8.31 20.30 6.64
C LEU A 27 -7.95 21.72 7.11
N ASP A 28 -7.22 21.84 8.22
CA ASP A 28 -6.76 23.11 8.75
C ASP A 28 -5.76 23.78 7.80
N TRP A 29 -4.84 23.02 7.20
CA TRP A 29 -3.95 23.55 6.16
C TRP A 29 -4.75 24.04 4.96
N LEU A 30 -5.73 23.27 4.47
CA LEU A 30 -6.53 23.67 3.31
C LEU A 30 -7.31 24.97 3.59
N ALA A 31 -7.92 25.09 4.77
CA ALA A 31 -8.62 26.30 5.22
C ALA A 31 -7.69 27.53 5.25
N LEU A 32 -6.45 27.36 5.73
CA LEU A 32 -5.48 28.45 5.89
C LEU A 32 -4.65 28.75 4.64
N SER A 33 -4.63 27.84 3.66
CA SER A 33 -3.78 27.94 2.48
C SER A 33 -4.19 29.05 1.50
N GLY A 34 -5.43 29.54 1.60
CA GLY A 34 -6.02 30.47 0.64
C GLY A 34 -6.46 29.82 -0.67
N HIS A 35 -6.28 28.51 -0.84
CA HIS A 35 -6.79 27.76 -1.99
C HIS A 35 -8.24 27.35 -1.76
N SER A 36 -9.15 27.73 -2.66
CA SER A 36 -10.53 27.23 -2.63
C SER A 36 -10.55 25.72 -2.86
N TRP A 37 -11.16 24.95 -1.95
CA TRP A 37 -11.31 23.49 -2.08
C TRP A 37 -12.17 23.09 -3.28
N ALA A 38 -13.18 23.89 -3.63
CA ALA A 38 -14.03 23.71 -4.81
C ALA A 38 -13.38 24.23 -6.11
N GLY A 39 -12.18 24.83 -6.03
CA GLY A 39 -11.47 25.40 -7.17
C GLY A 39 -12.34 26.44 -7.89
N ARG A 40 -12.64 26.19 -9.17
CA ARG A 40 -13.50 27.08 -9.98
C ARG A 40 -15.00 26.79 -9.88
N MET A 41 -15.38 25.74 -9.17
CA MET A 41 -16.77 25.29 -9.06
C MET A 41 -17.45 25.97 -7.88
N GLU A 42 -18.78 26.04 -7.94
CA GLU A 42 -19.59 26.32 -6.75
C GLU A 42 -19.59 25.10 -5.82
N ASP A 43 -19.71 25.34 -4.51
CA ASP A 43 -19.66 24.32 -3.46
C ASP A 43 -20.58 23.13 -3.73
N ALA A 44 -21.85 23.38 -4.08
CA ALA A 44 -22.80 22.31 -4.41
C ALA A 44 -22.34 21.52 -5.66
N GLY A 45 -21.85 22.22 -6.68
CA GLY A 45 -21.35 21.59 -7.90
C GLY A 45 -20.12 20.72 -7.68
N PHE A 46 -19.23 21.11 -6.77
CA PHE A 46 -18.11 20.26 -6.34
C PHE A 46 -18.63 19.05 -5.55
N LEU A 47 -19.45 19.28 -4.53
CA LEU A 47 -19.86 18.22 -3.60
C LEU A 47 -20.74 17.16 -4.29
N SER A 48 -21.57 17.54 -5.25
CA SER A 48 -22.34 16.59 -6.08
C SER A 48 -21.48 15.63 -6.91
N ARG A 49 -20.16 15.87 -7.01
CA ARG A 49 -19.23 14.94 -7.68
C ARG A 49 -18.80 13.78 -6.78
N ILE A 50 -18.96 13.94 -5.46
CA ILE A 50 -18.53 12.98 -4.44
C ILE A 50 -19.76 12.39 -3.71
N TYR A 51 -20.79 13.21 -3.50
CA TYR A 51 -21.94 12.91 -2.66
C TYR A 51 -23.25 13.08 -3.43
N ASP A 52 -24.23 12.23 -3.13
CA ASP A 52 -25.62 12.51 -3.49
C ASP A 52 -26.22 13.49 -2.49
N LEU A 53 -26.22 14.79 -2.83
CA LEU A 53 -26.68 15.84 -1.94
C LEU A 53 -28.19 15.78 -1.65
N SER A 54 -28.97 15.09 -2.48
CA SER A 54 -30.42 14.95 -2.30
C SER A 54 -30.80 13.89 -1.27
N GLU A 55 -29.91 12.92 -1.05
CA GLU A 55 -30.05 11.88 -0.03
C GLU A 55 -29.49 12.32 1.34
N LEU A 56 -28.75 13.43 1.38
CA LEU A 56 -28.26 14.02 2.62
C LEU A 56 -29.32 14.96 3.19
N GLY A 57 -29.77 14.68 4.41
CA GLY A 57 -30.75 15.51 5.10
C GLY A 57 -30.29 16.96 5.27
N SER A 58 -31.26 17.87 5.24
CA SER A 58 -31.04 19.27 5.57
C SER A 58 -30.78 19.47 7.08
N THR A 59 -29.94 20.46 7.37
CA THR A 59 -29.72 20.98 8.73
C THR A 59 -30.56 22.23 9.03
N ASP A 60 -31.23 22.77 8.01
CA ASP A 60 -32.17 23.88 8.10
C ASP A 60 -33.59 23.36 7.81
N TYR A 61 -34.45 23.40 8.83
CA TYR A 61 -35.82 22.89 8.72
C TYR A 61 -36.66 23.44 7.54
N ARG A 62 -36.22 24.54 6.90
CA ARG A 62 -36.87 25.14 5.73
C ARG A 62 -36.61 24.37 4.43
N PHE A 63 -35.57 23.54 4.37
CA PHE A 63 -35.17 22.79 3.18
C PHE A 63 -35.29 21.29 3.41
N GLN A 64 -35.28 20.53 2.32
CA GLN A 64 -35.44 19.08 2.35
C GLN A 64 -34.09 18.36 2.48
N ASP A 65 -33.07 18.89 1.81
CA ASP A 65 -31.79 18.23 1.63
C ASP A 65 -30.59 19.19 1.75
N ALA A 66 -29.39 18.63 1.69
CA ALA A 66 -28.15 19.40 1.76
C ALA A 66 -27.97 20.31 0.54
N ALA A 67 -28.49 19.93 -0.62
CA ALA A 67 -28.43 20.77 -1.81
C ALA A 67 -29.15 22.11 -1.61
N GLY A 68 -30.34 22.08 -1.00
CA GLY A 68 -31.11 23.27 -0.63
C GLY A 68 -30.36 24.17 0.35
N ASP A 69 -29.78 23.58 1.40
CA ASP A 69 -29.00 24.33 2.39
C ASP A 69 -27.82 25.06 1.74
N ILE A 70 -27.03 24.33 0.96
CA ILE A 70 -25.81 24.85 0.34
C ILE A 70 -26.16 25.97 -0.64
N TRP A 71 -27.18 25.79 -1.47
CA TRP A 71 -27.62 26.83 -2.39
C TRP A 71 -28.07 28.09 -1.63
N GLN A 72 -28.90 27.92 -0.59
CA GLN A 72 -29.41 29.06 0.17
C GLN A 72 -28.28 29.85 0.85
N HIS A 73 -27.34 29.14 1.48
CA HIS A 73 -26.35 29.79 2.34
C HIS A 73 -25.08 30.21 1.59
N ARG A 74 -24.62 29.43 0.61
CA ARG A 74 -23.38 29.72 -0.14
C ARG A 74 -23.60 30.47 -1.45
N THR A 75 -24.82 30.46 -2.00
CA THR A 75 -25.14 31.13 -3.27
C THR A 75 -26.12 32.29 -3.14
N ASN A 76 -27.19 32.13 -2.36
CA ASN A 76 -28.21 33.18 -2.22
C ASN A 76 -27.85 34.22 -1.14
N ASN A 77 -27.35 33.76 0.02
CA ASN A 77 -27.08 34.63 1.18
C ASN A 77 -25.60 34.98 1.37
N TYR A 78 -24.67 34.08 1.05
CA TYR A 78 -23.24 34.20 1.35
C TYR A 78 -22.94 34.34 2.85
N ASP A 79 -23.62 33.55 3.70
CA ASP A 79 -23.59 33.65 5.17
C ASP A 79 -22.92 32.46 5.88
N TRP A 80 -22.27 31.56 5.14
CA TRP A 80 -21.42 30.48 5.67
C TRP A 80 -19.95 30.75 5.36
N ASP A 81 -19.05 30.35 6.27
CA ASP A 81 -17.59 30.46 6.13
C ASP A 81 -17.05 29.57 5.00
N ASP A 82 -15.91 29.92 4.40
CA ASP A 82 -15.35 29.18 3.25
C ASP A 82 -14.92 27.74 3.54
N ASP A 83 -14.69 27.41 4.81
CA ASP A 83 -14.29 26.10 5.30
C ASP A 83 -15.43 25.33 5.98
N TRP A 84 -16.68 25.80 5.86
CA TRP A 84 -17.87 25.22 6.50
C TRP A 84 -17.95 23.69 6.34
N VAL A 85 -17.60 23.18 5.16
CA VAL A 85 -17.65 21.75 4.79
C VAL A 85 -16.74 20.88 5.66
N PHE A 86 -15.65 21.42 6.22
CA PHE A 86 -14.68 20.67 7.03
C PHE A 86 -15.22 20.29 8.42
N THR A 87 -16.32 20.92 8.84
CA THR A 87 -16.97 20.66 10.14
C THR A 87 -18.38 20.09 10.01
N ASP A 88 -18.96 20.11 8.81
CA ASP A 88 -20.30 19.57 8.56
C ASP A 88 -20.29 18.03 8.63
N ALA A 89 -21.06 17.50 9.59
CA ALA A 89 -21.14 16.08 9.89
C ALA A 89 -21.68 15.22 8.74
N ARG A 90 -22.38 15.81 7.77
CA ARG A 90 -22.93 15.10 6.61
C ARG A 90 -21.83 14.57 5.70
N PHE A 91 -20.73 15.30 5.57
CA PHE A 91 -19.60 14.95 4.68
C PHE A 91 -18.55 14.08 5.35
N LYS A 92 -18.57 13.96 6.69
CA LYS A 92 -17.73 13.03 7.46
C LYS A 92 -16.23 13.10 7.11
N LEU A 93 -15.69 14.29 6.87
CA LEU A 93 -14.27 14.45 6.51
C LEU A 93 -13.34 14.14 7.70
N ARG A 94 -13.76 14.50 8.93
CA ARG A 94 -13.01 14.22 10.17
C ARG A 94 -13.25 12.81 10.70
N ASP A 95 -14.49 12.35 10.70
CA ASP A 95 -14.90 11.11 11.39
C ASP A 95 -15.42 10.00 10.46
N GLY A 96 -15.33 10.17 9.15
CA GLY A 96 -15.68 9.14 8.16
C GLY A 96 -14.56 8.17 7.85
N SER A 97 -14.74 7.38 6.79
CA SER A 97 -13.72 6.45 6.29
C SER A 97 -12.49 7.18 5.72
N ASP A 98 -11.38 6.46 5.53
CA ASP A 98 -10.18 7.02 4.90
C ASP A 98 -10.44 7.32 3.42
N GLU A 99 -11.20 6.44 2.74
CA GLU A 99 -11.59 6.59 1.34
C GLU A 99 -12.42 7.85 1.11
N ASN A 100 -13.28 8.22 2.05
CA ASN A 100 -14.08 9.44 1.96
C ASN A 100 -13.19 10.69 1.99
N LEU A 101 -12.26 10.76 2.94
CA LEU A 101 -11.31 11.89 3.02
C LEU A 101 -10.40 11.94 1.80
N LEU A 102 -9.81 10.81 1.41
CA LEU A 102 -8.92 10.73 0.25
C LEU A 102 -9.66 11.06 -1.05
N GLY A 103 -10.91 10.62 -1.20
CA GLY A 103 -11.77 10.97 -2.32
C GLY A 103 -12.02 12.47 -2.41
N PHE A 104 -12.32 13.11 -1.27
CA PHE A 104 -12.46 14.57 -1.20
C PHE A 104 -11.18 15.29 -1.63
N LEU A 105 -10.02 14.92 -1.09
CA LEU A 105 -8.72 15.53 -1.42
C LEU A 105 -8.31 15.31 -2.89
N VAL A 106 -8.62 14.16 -3.47
CA VAL A 106 -8.37 13.89 -4.89
C VAL A 106 -9.26 14.77 -5.78
N GLU A 107 -10.52 14.99 -5.38
CA GLU A 107 -11.43 15.82 -6.15
C GLU A 107 -11.01 17.30 -6.13
N THR A 108 -10.44 17.82 -5.03
CA THR A 108 -9.96 19.24 -4.96
C THR A 108 -8.84 19.57 -5.96
N VAL A 109 -8.16 18.55 -6.48
CA VAL A 109 -7.06 18.68 -7.46
C VAL A 109 -7.42 18.13 -8.84
N HIS A 110 -8.66 17.66 -9.04
CA HIS A 110 -9.10 17.13 -10.32
C HIS A 110 -9.14 18.22 -11.41
N PRO A 111 -8.72 17.97 -12.67
CA PRO A 111 -8.66 19.00 -13.74
C PRO A 111 -9.97 19.75 -14.05
N VAL A 112 -11.12 19.15 -13.71
CA VAL A 112 -12.43 19.80 -13.84
C VAL A 112 -12.65 20.84 -12.75
N VAL A 113 -12.14 20.59 -11.54
CA VAL A 113 -12.22 21.47 -10.36
C VAL A 113 -11.13 22.54 -10.44
N ARG A 114 -9.89 22.13 -10.78
CA ARG A 114 -8.70 22.98 -10.78
C ARG A 114 -7.98 22.91 -12.12
N ARG A 115 -7.99 24.01 -12.88
CA ARG A 115 -7.37 24.07 -14.22
C ARG A 115 -5.87 24.35 -14.19
N ASP A 116 -5.41 25.07 -13.17
CA ASP A 116 -3.99 25.39 -13.00
C ASP A 116 -3.25 24.18 -12.46
N GLN A 117 -2.40 23.60 -13.32
CA GLN A 117 -1.61 22.42 -12.98
C GLN A 117 -0.58 22.71 -11.88
N THR A 118 -0.02 23.93 -11.84
CA THR A 118 0.95 24.32 -10.81
C THR A 118 0.29 24.41 -9.44
N GLU A 119 -0.95 24.92 -9.41
CA GLU A 119 -1.75 24.96 -8.19
C GLU A 119 -2.12 23.55 -7.73
N ALA A 120 -2.57 22.68 -8.64
CA ALA A 120 -2.85 21.28 -8.32
C ALA A 120 -1.62 20.56 -7.75
N ASP A 121 -0.45 20.73 -8.37
CA ASP A 121 0.82 20.17 -7.88
C ASP A 121 1.19 20.68 -6.49
N THR A 122 0.89 21.95 -6.20
CA THR A 122 1.13 22.56 -4.88
C THR A 122 0.28 21.89 -3.80
N LEU A 123 -1.02 21.70 -4.06
CA LEU A 123 -1.92 21.00 -3.15
C LEU A 123 -1.50 19.55 -2.94
N VAL A 124 -1.21 18.81 -4.02
CA VAL A 124 -0.80 17.40 -3.93
C VAL A 124 0.47 17.24 -3.10
N ARG A 125 1.44 18.14 -3.24
CA ARG A 125 2.65 18.14 -2.39
C ARG A 125 2.30 18.32 -0.92
N ALA A 126 1.52 19.34 -0.58
CA ALA A 126 1.13 19.60 0.81
C ALA A 126 0.30 18.47 1.43
N TYR A 127 -0.62 17.87 0.64
CA TYR A 127 -1.37 16.70 1.07
C TYR A 127 -0.43 15.53 1.35
N ASN A 128 0.51 15.25 0.45
CA ASN A 128 1.46 14.16 0.62
C ASN A 128 2.43 14.36 1.79
N ASP A 129 2.85 15.59 2.07
CA ASP A 129 3.69 15.89 3.24
C ASP A 129 3.00 15.50 4.56
N THR A 130 1.66 15.52 4.57
CA THR A 130 0.84 15.19 5.74
C THR A 130 0.34 13.74 5.73
N LEU A 131 0.03 13.16 4.56
CA LEU A 131 -0.50 11.79 4.40
C LEU A 131 0.59 10.70 4.51
N ARG A 132 1.84 11.02 4.12
CA ARG A 132 2.94 10.05 4.06
C ARG A 132 3.20 9.32 5.39
N PRO A 133 3.23 10.00 6.55
CA PRO A 133 3.38 9.35 7.85
C PRO A 133 2.33 8.26 8.14
N ASP A 134 1.10 8.44 7.67
CA ASP A 134 -0.01 7.49 7.84
C ASP A 134 -0.06 6.45 6.70
N GLY A 135 0.94 6.46 5.82
CA GLY A 135 1.11 5.45 4.79
C GLY A 135 0.20 5.62 3.58
N PHE A 136 -0.22 6.86 3.26
CA PHE A 136 -0.98 7.19 2.06
C PHE A 136 -0.28 8.27 1.23
N GLU A 137 -0.52 8.25 -0.08
CA GLU A 137 -0.14 9.34 -0.97
C GLU A 137 -1.14 9.50 -2.11
N ILE A 138 -1.25 10.73 -2.59
CA ILE A 138 -1.91 11.11 -3.83
C ILE A 138 -0.88 11.08 -4.96
N VAL A 139 -1.17 10.34 -6.02
CA VAL A 139 -0.29 10.11 -7.17
C VAL A 139 -1.03 10.37 -8.47
N GLU A 140 -0.29 10.74 -9.51
CA GLU A 140 -0.85 10.82 -10.86
C GLU A 140 -1.26 9.42 -11.33
N THR A 141 -2.51 9.28 -11.77
CA THR A 141 -3.07 8.03 -12.30
C THR A 141 -3.25 8.06 -13.81
N SER A 142 -3.47 9.25 -14.38
CA SER A 142 -3.59 9.45 -15.82
C SER A 142 -3.40 10.93 -16.18
N ARG A 143 -3.51 11.27 -17.46
CA ARG A 143 -3.47 12.65 -17.96
C ARG A 143 -4.66 12.97 -18.85
N MET A 144 -5.13 14.21 -18.76
CA MET A 144 -6.11 14.82 -19.67
C MET A 144 -5.42 15.99 -20.38
N GLY A 145 -4.75 15.69 -21.51
CA GLY A 145 -3.91 16.66 -22.20
C GLY A 145 -2.62 16.95 -21.42
N ASP A 146 -2.38 18.21 -21.09
CA ASP A 146 -1.27 18.69 -20.27
C ASP A 146 -1.56 18.67 -18.77
N ARG A 147 -2.75 18.22 -18.36
CA ARG A 147 -3.18 18.18 -16.95
C ARG A 147 -3.15 16.77 -16.37
N SER A 148 -2.65 16.66 -15.16
CA SER A 148 -2.59 15.42 -14.40
C SER A 148 -3.92 15.12 -13.73
N VAL A 149 -4.36 13.87 -13.84
CA VAL A 149 -5.48 13.32 -13.06
C VAL A 149 -4.85 12.50 -11.94
N TYR A 150 -5.27 12.79 -10.71
CA TYR A 150 -4.73 12.14 -9.52
C TYR A 150 -5.68 11.08 -8.98
N GLY A 151 -5.11 10.15 -8.22
CA GLY A 151 -5.81 9.23 -7.34
C GLY A 151 -4.97 9.02 -6.09
N TRP A 152 -5.45 8.21 -5.16
CA TRP A 152 -4.70 7.87 -3.95
C TRP A 152 -4.23 6.42 -3.98
N ARG A 153 -3.14 6.14 -3.27
CA ARG A 153 -2.69 4.78 -2.99
C ARG A 153 -2.08 4.69 -1.59
N ARG A 154 -2.02 3.48 -1.05
CA ARG A 154 -1.21 3.22 0.14
C ARG A 154 0.27 3.22 -0.24
N ILE A 155 1.08 3.91 0.56
CA ILE A 155 2.54 3.82 0.50
C ILE A 155 2.93 2.47 1.07
N ALA A 156 3.09 1.52 0.17
CA ALA A 156 3.84 0.33 0.43
C ALA A 156 5.27 0.60 -0.06
N ALA A 157 6.23 0.66 0.86
CA ALA A 157 7.64 0.50 0.53
C ALA A 157 7.89 -0.97 0.12
N VAL A 158 7.21 -1.41 -0.94
CA VAL A 158 7.09 -2.79 -1.36
C VAL A 158 7.11 -2.79 -2.87
N ARG A 159 8.00 -3.56 -3.49
CA ARG A 159 7.81 -3.97 -4.89
C ARG A 159 6.51 -4.77 -4.92
N ALA A 160 5.44 -4.23 -5.51
CA ALA A 160 4.13 -4.89 -5.46
C ALA A 160 4.27 -6.37 -5.82
N PRO A 161 3.82 -7.33 -5.00
CA PRO A 161 3.92 -8.75 -5.33
C PRO A 161 3.26 -9.11 -6.66
N SER A 162 2.24 -8.35 -7.05
CA SER A 162 1.59 -8.40 -8.36
C SER A 162 2.47 -7.97 -9.53
N ALA A 163 3.50 -7.15 -9.28
CA ALA A 163 4.47 -6.66 -10.26
C ALA A 163 5.87 -7.25 -10.04
N SER A 164 5.96 -8.40 -9.34
CA SER A 164 7.25 -9.08 -9.14
C SER A 164 7.72 -9.69 -10.45
N ALA A 165 9.01 -9.50 -10.78
CA ALA A 165 9.65 -10.11 -11.95
C ALA A 165 9.52 -11.65 -11.95
N LEU A 166 9.33 -12.26 -10.78
CA LEU A 166 9.02 -13.69 -10.63
C LEU A 166 7.74 -14.12 -11.36
N ARG A 167 6.74 -13.24 -11.49
CA ARG A 167 5.48 -13.53 -12.19
C ARG A 167 5.62 -13.51 -13.71
N GLU A 168 6.53 -12.67 -14.20
CA GLU A 168 6.72 -12.43 -15.63
C GLU A 168 7.75 -13.40 -16.24
N HIS A 169 8.46 -14.17 -15.42
CA HIS A 169 9.54 -15.05 -15.86
C HIS A 169 9.00 -16.32 -16.57
N PRO A 170 9.38 -16.59 -17.85
CA PRO A 170 8.84 -17.69 -18.65
C PRO A 170 9.03 -19.07 -18.01
N ASP A 171 10.23 -19.36 -17.49
CA ASP A 171 10.54 -20.66 -16.87
C ASP A 171 9.83 -20.88 -15.52
N LEU A 172 9.23 -19.82 -14.96
CA LEU A 172 8.43 -19.87 -13.74
C LEU A 172 6.93 -19.81 -14.00
N ALA A 173 6.49 -19.56 -15.23
CA ALA A 173 5.07 -19.41 -15.58
C ALA A 173 4.24 -20.66 -15.21
N ASP A 174 4.85 -21.85 -15.28
CA ASP A 174 4.22 -23.12 -14.92
C ASP A 174 4.34 -23.49 -13.43
N LYS A 175 5.00 -22.66 -12.61
CA LYS A 175 5.25 -22.93 -11.19
C LYS A 175 4.18 -22.26 -10.30
N ALA A 176 2.93 -22.71 -10.43
CA ALA A 176 1.76 -22.16 -9.74
C ALA A 176 1.93 -21.97 -8.21
N VAL A 177 2.76 -22.79 -7.56
CA VAL A 177 3.04 -22.69 -6.11
C VAL A 177 3.71 -21.36 -5.74
N LEU A 178 4.63 -20.85 -6.58
CA LEU A 178 5.28 -19.55 -6.33
C LEU A 178 4.28 -18.39 -6.40
N ILE A 179 3.38 -18.43 -7.39
CA ILE A 179 2.29 -17.44 -7.51
C ILE A 179 1.37 -17.47 -6.29
N GLN A 180 1.02 -18.66 -5.78
CA GLN A 180 0.22 -18.79 -4.57
C GLN A 180 0.90 -18.14 -3.35
N HIS A 181 2.23 -18.26 -3.22
CA HIS A 181 2.96 -17.57 -2.15
C HIS A 181 2.90 -16.05 -2.32
N LEU A 182 3.09 -15.52 -3.53
CA LEU A 182 2.99 -14.09 -3.80
C LEU A 182 1.59 -13.53 -3.53
N ASP A 183 0.53 -14.27 -3.89
CA ASP A 183 -0.86 -13.87 -3.63
C ASP A 183 -1.16 -13.85 -2.12
N ARG A 184 -0.66 -14.84 -1.36
CA ARG A 184 -0.79 -14.85 0.11
C ARG A 184 -0.07 -13.66 0.72
N ILE A 185 1.17 -13.41 0.34
CA ILE A 185 1.94 -12.26 0.82
C ILE A 185 1.18 -10.96 0.54
N GLN A 186 0.66 -10.78 -0.67
CA GLN A 186 -0.08 -9.56 -1.02
C GLN A 186 -1.29 -9.32 -0.12
N ARG A 187 -2.07 -10.37 0.15
CA ARG A 187 -3.23 -10.31 1.06
C ARG A 187 -2.80 -10.02 2.49
N ASP A 188 -1.76 -10.71 2.97
CA ASP A 188 -1.39 -10.74 4.39
C ASP A 188 -0.50 -9.56 4.81
N LEU A 189 0.18 -8.87 3.88
CA LEU A 189 1.17 -7.82 4.18
C LEU A 189 0.70 -6.73 5.15
N ASN A 190 -0.61 -6.45 5.20
CA ASN A 190 -1.20 -5.48 6.13
C ASN A 190 -2.10 -6.13 7.18
N GLU A 191 -2.85 -7.16 6.80
CA GLU A 191 -3.88 -7.79 7.65
C GLU A 191 -3.29 -8.84 8.61
N ASP A 192 -2.25 -9.55 8.16
CA ASP A 192 -1.55 -10.57 8.95
C ASP A 192 -0.03 -10.52 8.65
N PRO A 193 0.70 -9.55 9.22
CA PRO A 193 2.14 -9.40 8.97
C PRO A 193 2.94 -10.66 9.29
N SER A 194 2.50 -11.47 10.26
CA SER A 194 3.17 -12.70 10.65
C SER A 194 3.05 -13.77 9.56
N ALA A 195 1.84 -13.99 9.03
CA ALA A 195 1.60 -14.87 7.89
C ALA A 195 2.33 -14.41 6.62
N ALA A 196 2.47 -13.10 6.41
CA ALA A 196 3.24 -12.55 5.29
C ALA A 196 4.75 -12.86 5.41
N ILE A 197 5.33 -12.79 6.62
CA ILE A 197 6.72 -13.19 6.89
C ILE A 197 6.91 -14.68 6.60
N SER A 198 5.99 -15.52 7.08
CA SER A 198 6.03 -16.96 6.84
C SER A 198 5.90 -17.32 5.36
N SER A 199 4.99 -16.66 4.64
CA SER A 199 4.84 -16.84 3.20
C SER A 199 6.06 -16.39 2.41
N SER A 200 6.76 -15.33 2.86
CA SER A 200 8.01 -14.87 2.25
C SER A 200 9.14 -15.90 2.37
N LYS A 201 9.33 -16.51 3.55
CA LYS A 201 10.28 -17.62 3.71
C LYS A 201 9.93 -18.80 2.79
N ASN A 202 8.66 -19.19 2.78
CA ASN A 202 8.19 -20.32 1.98
C ASN A 202 8.37 -20.09 0.47
N LEU A 203 8.23 -18.84 0.00
CA LEU A 203 8.52 -18.45 -1.38
C LEU A 203 9.99 -18.76 -1.74
N LEU A 204 10.95 -18.32 -0.92
CA LEU A 204 12.37 -18.60 -1.16
C LEU A 204 12.71 -20.09 -1.07
N GLU A 205 12.16 -20.81 -0.09
CA GLU A 205 12.38 -22.25 0.01
C GLU A 205 11.88 -22.99 -1.22
N THR A 206 10.69 -22.63 -1.69
CA THR A 206 10.08 -23.22 -2.89
C THR A 206 10.89 -22.91 -4.13
N LEU A 207 11.35 -21.66 -4.28
CA LEU A 207 12.22 -21.27 -5.39
C LEU A 207 13.53 -22.07 -5.40
N CYS A 208 14.21 -22.16 -4.25
CA CYS A 208 15.46 -22.92 -4.16
C CYS A 208 15.25 -24.40 -4.52
N LYS A 209 14.17 -25.02 -4.02
CA LYS A 209 13.82 -26.41 -4.34
C LYS A 209 13.54 -26.60 -5.84
N ILE A 210 12.84 -25.66 -6.47
CA ILE A 210 12.59 -25.68 -7.92
C ILE A 210 13.90 -25.66 -8.69
N VAL A 211 14.81 -24.72 -8.37
CA VAL A 211 16.10 -24.59 -9.05
C VAL A 211 16.95 -25.86 -8.86
N LEU A 212 17.06 -26.38 -7.64
CA LEU A 212 17.82 -27.60 -7.37
C LEU A 212 17.25 -28.82 -8.09
N THR A 213 15.91 -28.95 -8.12
CA THR A 213 15.24 -30.04 -8.83
C THR A 213 15.50 -29.96 -10.34
N ASP A 214 15.42 -28.76 -10.91
CA ASP A 214 15.68 -28.52 -12.33
C ASP A 214 17.14 -28.84 -12.72
N ARG A 215 18.09 -28.47 -11.86
CA ARG A 215 19.52 -28.77 -12.03
C ARG A 215 19.90 -30.21 -11.65
N GLY A 216 18.95 -31.01 -11.17
CA GLY A 216 19.19 -32.40 -10.76
C GLY A 216 20.04 -32.57 -9.49
N VAL A 217 20.06 -31.56 -8.61
CA VAL A 217 20.82 -31.56 -7.35
C VAL A 217 19.96 -32.09 -6.21
N GLU A 218 20.47 -33.09 -5.49
CA GLU A 218 19.77 -33.69 -4.36
C GLU A 218 19.81 -32.80 -3.09
N TYR A 219 18.68 -32.75 -2.37
CA TYR A 219 18.57 -32.09 -1.07
C TYR A 219 17.74 -32.92 -0.09
N ALA A 220 18.02 -32.76 1.21
CA ALA A 220 17.27 -33.48 2.23
C ALA A 220 15.84 -32.91 2.36
N PRO A 221 14.82 -33.75 2.62
CA PRO A 221 13.46 -33.25 2.86
C PRO A 221 13.35 -32.26 4.03
N SER A 222 14.25 -32.38 5.01
CA SER A 222 14.35 -31.50 6.19
C SER A 222 15.37 -30.37 6.02
N GLU A 223 15.94 -30.19 4.83
CA GLU A 223 16.89 -29.10 4.56
C GLU A 223 16.20 -27.75 4.77
N ASP A 224 16.83 -26.87 5.54
CA ASP A 224 16.32 -25.54 5.82
C ASP A 224 16.69 -24.54 4.72
N LEU A 225 16.08 -23.36 4.77
CA LEU A 225 16.30 -22.32 3.77
C LEU A 225 17.80 -21.95 3.60
N PRO A 226 18.59 -21.73 4.66
CA PRO A 226 20.02 -21.49 4.52
C PRO A 226 20.77 -22.63 3.80
N GLY A 227 20.48 -23.90 4.13
CA GLY A 227 21.08 -25.06 3.48
C GLY A 227 20.69 -25.18 2.00
N LEU A 228 19.41 -24.97 1.68
CA LEU A 228 18.92 -24.94 0.30
C LEU A 228 19.59 -23.83 -0.52
N PHE A 229 19.68 -22.62 0.03
CA PHE A 229 20.29 -21.49 -0.65
C PHE A 229 21.80 -21.70 -0.89
N ALA A 230 22.53 -22.27 0.08
CA ALA A 230 23.95 -22.58 -0.09
C ALA A 230 24.19 -23.55 -1.25
N LYS A 231 23.33 -24.56 -1.42
CA LYS A 231 23.38 -25.49 -2.57
C LYS A 231 23.09 -24.79 -3.89
N VAL A 232 22.05 -23.94 -3.94
CA VAL A 232 21.74 -23.15 -5.14
C VAL A 232 22.90 -22.23 -5.52
N ALA A 233 23.48 -21.54 -4.54
CA ALA A 233 24.60 -20.64 -4.77
C ALA A 233 25.84 -21.36 -5.31
N ALA A 234 26.12 -22.58 -4.82
CA ALA A 234 27.18 -23.42 -5.34
C ALA A 234 26.89 -23.91 -6.76
N GLU A 235 25.68 -24.40 -7.03
CA GLU A 235 25.27 -24.96 -8.32
C GLU A 235 25.25 -23.91 -9.44
N LEU A 236 24.65 -22.75 -9.16
CA LEU A 236 24.57 -21.65 -10.14
C LEU A 236 25.91 -20.93 -10.33
N SER A 237 27.00 -21.46 -9.74
CA SER A 237 28.31 -20.83 -9.77
C SER A 237 28.21 -19.35 -9.42
N ILE A 238 27.47 -19.04 -8.34
CA ILE A 238 27.37 -17.69 -7.82
C ILE A 238 28.69 -17.36 -7.10
N ASN A 239 29.72 -17.24 -7.93
CA ASN A 239 31.10 -17.21 -7.54
C ASN A 239 31.47 -15.76 -7.38
N ALA A 240 32.11 -15.47 -6.27
CA ALA A 240 32.61 -14.18 -5.87
C ALA A 240 33.70 -13.61 -6.83
N ASP A 241 34.08 -14.39 -7.86
CA ASP A 241 35.16 -14.12 -8.80
C ASP A 241 34.65 -13.62 -10.17
N SER A 242 33.40 -13.16 -10.23
CA SER A 242 32.65 -12.90 -11.46
C SER A 242 32.92 -11.56 -12.15
N VAL A 243 33.88 -10.75 -11.69
CA VAL A 243 34.26 -9.50 -12.37
C VAL A 243 35.62 -9.69 -13.05
N PRO A 244 35.66 -9.97 -14.37
CA PRO A 244 36.90 -10.10 -15.12
C PRO A 244 37.76 -8.85 -14.96
N ASP A 245 39.05 -9.05 -14.69
CA ASP A 245 40.08 -8.00 -14.63
C ASP A 245 39.89 -6.87 -13.60
N ASP A 246 38.98 -7.01 -12.62
CA ASP A 246 38.85 -6.08 -11.49
C ASP A 246 38.83 -6.80 -10.13
N ALA A 247 39.99 -6.80 -9.46
CA ALA A 247 40.15 -7.37 -8.13
C ALA A 247 39.29 -6.65 -7.06
N ARG A 248 39.10 -5.33 -7.16
CA ARG A 248 38.27 -4.57 -6.20
C ARG A 248 36.78 -4.76 -6.47
N GLY A 249 36.40 -4.84 -7.74
CA GLY A 249 35.05 -5.22 -8.18
C GLY A 249 34.69 -6.61 -7.65
N SER A 250 35.58 -7.59 -7.85
CA SER A 250 35.43 -8.94 -7.32
C SER A 250 35.26 -8.94 -5.79
N ASP A 251 36.08 -8.19 -5.04
CA ASP A 251 35.95 -8.07 -3.57
C ASP A 251 34.60 -7.50 -3.11
N SER A 252 34.08 -6.50 -3.82
CA SER A 252 32.76 -5.93 -3.55
C SER A 252 31.64 -6.95 -3.78
N ILE A 253 31.72 -7.71 -4.88
CA ILE A 253 30.78 -8.79 -5.18
C ILE A 253 30.88 -9.90 -4.13
N ARG A 254 32.08 -10.30 -3.69
CA ARG A 254 32.24 -11.27 -2.59
C ARG A 254 31.54 -10.81 -1.32
N LYS A 255 31.64 -9.51 -1.01
CA LYS A 255 30.99 -8.92 0.16
C LYS A 255 29.47 -8.93 0.02
N MET A 256 28.95 -8.55 -1.15
CA MET A 256 27.51 -8.60 -1.44
C MET A 256 26.97 -10.03 -1.33
N MET A 257 27.70 -11.03 -1.82
CA MET A 257 27.31 -12.43 -1.70
C MET A 257 27.22 -12.90 -0.25
N ARG A 258 28.21 -12.55 0.59
CA ARG A 258 28.13 -12.83 2.03
C ARG A 258 26.93 -12.14 2.67
N THR A 259 26.67 -10.88 2.30
CA THR A 259 25.49 -10.15 2.78
C THR A 259 24.21 -10.84 2.36
N LEU A 260 24.12 -11.36 1.14
CA LEU A 260 22.96 -12.09 0.65
C LEU A 260 22.71 -13.37 1.45
N THR A 261 23.77 -14.15 1.74
CA THR A 261 23.67 -15.30 2.65
C THR A 261 23.17 -14.90 4.04
N THR A 262 23.68 -13.80 4.61
CA THR A 262 23.19 -13.27 5.89
C THR A 262 21.73 -12.84 5.81
N THR A 263 21.31 -12.23 4.69
CA THR A 263 19.91 -11.87 4.45
C THR A 263 19.01 -13.10 4.41
N VAL A 264 19.41 -14.17 3.73
CA VAL A 264 18.66 -15.43 3.69
C VAL A 264 18.52 -16.05 5.08
N GLN A 265 19.61 -16.05 5.86
CA GLN A 265 19.59 -16.46 7.26
C GLN A 265 18.57 -15.64 8.08
N ALA A 266 18.62 -14.31 7.95
CA ALA A 266 17.70 -13.42 8.66
C ALA A 266 16.23 -13.63 8.25
N VAL A 267 15.94 -13.92 6.97
CA VAL A 267 14.59 -14.29 6.51
C VAL A 267 14.13 -15.61 7.14
N ALA A 268 15.02 -16.61 7.20
CA ALA A 268 14.72 -17.90 7.83
C ALA A 268 14.41 -17.74 9.33
N GLU A 269 15.20 -16.91 10.02
CA GLU A 269 15.06 -16.63 11.45
C GLU A 269 13.84 -15.75 11.76
N ALA A 270 13.49 -14.79 10.90
CA ALA A 270 12.32 -13.92 11.09
C ALA A 270 11.04 -14.74 11.30
N ARG A 271 10.88 -15.84 10.56
CA ARG A 271 9.76 -16.78 10.70
C ARG A 271 9.79 -17.62 11.98
N ASN A 272 10.99 -18.00 12.42
CA ASN A 272 11.20 -18.84 13.61
C ASN A 272 11.20 -18.03 14.91
N SER A 273 11.41 -16.72 14.80
CA SER A 273 11.30 -15.75 15.90
C SER A 273 9.84 -15.43 16.24
N THR A 274 9.60 -14.67 17.31
CA THR A 274 8.26 -14.20 17.71
C THR A 274 7.53 -13.40 16.63
N LEU A 275 8.21 -12.95 15.58
CA LEU A 275 7.64 -12.23 14.45
C LEU A 275 6.87 -13.13 13.45
N GLY A 276 7.15 -14.44 13.42
CA GLY A 276 6.47 -15.39 12.54
C GLY A 276 5.52 -16.34 13.29
N ASP A 277 4.73 -17.09 12.52
CA ASP A 277 3.77 -18.07 13.04
C ASP A 277 4.39 -19.47 13.30
N GLY A 278 5.71 -19.62 13.15
CA GLY A 278 6.39 -20.91 13.01
C GLY A 278 6.27 -21.87 14.19
N HIS A 279 5.86 -21.39 15.38
CA HIS A 279 5.79 -22.19 16.60
C HIS A 279 4.54 -21.96 17.47
N GLY A 280 3.48 -21.31 16.96
CA GLY A 280 2.19 -21.19 17.67
C GLY A 280 2.33 -20.68 19.11
N GLY A 281 2.88 -19.48 19.26
CA GLY A 281 3.17 -18.89 20.57
C GLY A 281 1.92 -18.63 21.42
N GLU A 282 2.11 -18.53 22.73
CA GLU A 282 1.05 -18.19 23.70
C GLU A 282 0.53 -16.74 23.55
N HIS A 283 1.20 -15.92 22.74
CA HIS A 283 0.90 -14.50 22.50
C HIS A 283 0.80 -14.19 21.00
N GLU A 284 -0.02 -13.19 20.67
CA GLU A 284 -0.09 -12.62 19.32
C GLU A 284 1.29 -12.11 18.88
N SER A 285 1.61 -12.30 17.60
CA SER A 285 2.89 -11.85 17.05
C SER A 285 3.00 -10.32 17.10
N PRO A 286 4.12 -9.73 17.56
CA PRO A 286 4.35 -8.28 17.52
C PRO A 286 4.74 -7.80 16.11
N ALA A 287 4.57 -8.61 15.07
CA ALA A 287 4.90 -8.24 13.71
C ALA A 287 3.99 -7.12 13.21
N GLU A 288 4.61 -6.00 12.85
CA GLU A 288 3.93 -4.88 12.21
C GLU A 288 4.07 -4.98 10.68
N PRO A 289 3.18 -4.34 9.90
CA PRO A 289 3.29 -4.31 8.44
C PRO A 289 4.67 -3.89 7.94
N ARG A 290 5.35 -2.93 8.59
CA ARG A 290 6.71 -2.52 8.21
C ARG A 290 7.74 -3.65 8.30
N HIS A 291 7.59 -4.58 9.26
CA HIS A 291 8.49 -5.73 9.41
C HIS A 291 8.24 -6.74 8.30
N ALA A 292 6.98 -7.06 8.01
CA ALA A 292 6.61 -7.96 6.91
C ALA A 292 7.11 -7.43 5.56
N ARG A 293 6.96 -6.12 5.32
CA ARG A 293 7.47 -5.46 4.11
C ARG A 293 8.99 -5.55 3.98
N LEU A 294 9.73 -5.36 5.07
CA LEU A 294 11.19 -5.51 5.09
C LEU A 294 11.61 -6.94 4.69
N VAL A 295 11.02 -7.95 5.33
CA VAL A 295 11.31 -9.37 5.04
C VAL A 295 10.96 -9.73 3.61
N TYR A 296 9.81 -9.27 3.11
CA TYR A 296 9.38 -9.52 1.75
C TYR A 296 10.28 -8.84 0.70
N ASN A 297 10.72 -7.60 0.93
CA ASN A 297 11.65 -6.94 0.01
C ASN A 297 13.01 -7.64 -0.03
N ALA A 298 13.52 -8.04 1.13
CA ALA A 298 14.74 -8.84 1.23
C ALA A 298 14.60 -10.17 0.47
N THR A 299 13.46 -10.84 0.66
CA THR A 299 13.08 -12.06 -0.06
C THR A 299 13.06 -11.84 -1.58
N THR A 300 12.42 -10.76 -2.03
CA THR A 300 12.31 -10.43 -3.46
C THR A 300 13.68 -10.19 -4.08
N ALA A 301 14.55 -9.44 -3.40
CA ALA A 301 15.91 -9.18 -3.90
C ALA A 301 16.73 -10.46 -4.06
N VAL A 302 16.63 -11.40 -3.11
CA VAL A 302 17.29 -12.71 -3.22
C VAL A 302 16.68 -13.54 -4.35
N ALA A 303 15.34 -13.59 -4.42
CA ALA A 303 14.63 -14.42 -5.38
C ALA A 303 14.87 -14.00 -6.83
N GLU A 304 14.78 -12.69 -7.12
CA GLU A 304 15.07 -12.15 -8.45
C GLU A 304 16.52 -12.44 -8.84
N PHE A 305 17.48 -12.25 -7.95
CA PHE A 305 18.87 -12.55 -8.24
C PHE A 305 19.11 -14.04 -8.56
N ILE A 306 18.48 -14.96 -7.82
CA ILE A 306 18.54 -16.40 -8.12
C ILE A 306 17.99 -16.68 -9.53
N VAL A 307 16.84 -16.11 -9.87
CA VAL A 307 16.16 -16.33 -11.16
C VAL A 307 16.98 -15.76 -12.31
N ASP A 308 17.47 -14.53 -12.18
CA ASP A 308 18.32 -13.88 -13.17
C ASP A 308 19.59 -14.70 -13.42
N THR A 309 20.16 -15.31 -12.38
CA THR A 309 21.38 -16.13 -12.50
C THR A 309 21.09 -17.54 -13.03
N TRP A 310 19.92 -18.11 -12.72
CA TRP A 310 19.54 -19.45 -13.19
C TRP A 310 19.29 -19.51 -14.70
N THR A 311 18.90 -18.36 -15.27
CA THR A 311 18.42 -18.22 -16.66
C THR A 311 19.45 -17.60 -17.60
N ALA A 312 20.53 -17.06 -17.05
CA ALA A 312 21.74 -16.63 -17.77
C ALA A 312 22.59 -17.83 -18.22
#